data_AF-A0A183JK52-F1
#
_entry.id   AF-A0A183JK52-F1
#
_cell.length_a   1.000
_cell.length_b   1.000
_cell.length_c   1.000
_cell.angle_alpha   90.00
_cell.angle_beta   90.00
_cell.angle_gamma   90.00
#
_symmetry.space_group_name_H-M   'P 1'
#
loop_
_entity.id
_entity.type
_entity.pdbx_description
1 polymer ?
#
loop_
_entity_poly.entity_id
_entity_poly.type
_entity_poly.pdbx_seq_one_letter_code
_entity_poly.pdbx_strand_id
1 'polypeptide(L)' 'MDWKEGHLVKIPKKGDPSKCETYRGITPLSVPGKVFNRVLLNRMKDAVDAQLRDQ' A
#
# COMPACT_ATOMS: atom_id res chain seq x y z
N MET A 1 -18.76 -6.34 -1.42
CA MET A 1 -17.36 -6.20 -1.00
C MET A 1 -17.36 -5.79 0.45
N ASP A 2 -17.31 -6.77 1.35
CA ASP A 2 -17.23 -6.50 2.78
C ASP A 2 -15.88 -5.87 3.10
N TRP A 3 -15.90 -4.74 3.81
CA TRP A 3 -14.69 -4.06 4.32
C TRP A 3 -13.89 -4.92 5.32
N LYS A 4 -14.49 -6.02 5.78
CA LYS A 4 -13.89 -7.03 6.65
C LYS A 4 -12.99 -8.02 5.91
N GLU A 5 -13.09 -8.09 4.58
CA GLU A 5 -12.32 -9.02 3.76
C GLU A 5 -11.29 -8.30 2.90
N GLY A 6 -10.06 -8.81 2.93
CA GLY A 6 -8.95 -8.35 2.10
C GLY A 6 -8.73 -9.31 0.93
N HIS A 7 -8.69 -8.79 -0.30
CA HIS A 7 -8.35 -9.61 -1.47
C HIS A 7 -6.83 -9.63 -1.71
N LEU A 8 -6.20 -10.80 -1.62
CA LEU A 8 -4.77 -10.96 -1.85
C LEU A 8 -4.47 -11.02 -3.35
N VAL A 9 -3.75 -10.02 -3.86
CA VAL A 9 -3.25 -9.96 -5.24
C VAL A 9 -1.75 -10.20 -5.26
N LYS A 10 -1.28 -11.07 -6.16
CA LYS A 10 0.15 -11.33 -6.36
C LYS A 10 0.72 -10.35 -7.38
N ILE A 11 1.70 -9.54 -6.96
CA ILE A 11 2.45 -8.63 -7.84
C ILE A 11 3.85 -9.21 -8.07
N PRO A 12 4.30 -9.38 -9.33
CA PRO A 12 5.66 -9.81 -9.60
C PRO A 12 6.68 -8.73 -9.18
N LYS A 13 7.73 -9.16 -8.50
CA LYS A 13 8.97 -8.41 -8.21
C LYS A 13 10.00 -8.74 -9.29
N LYS A 14 11.07 -7.93 -9.34
CA LYS A 14 12.22 -8.20 -10.21
C LYS A 14 12.86 -9.56 -9.87
N GLY A 15 13.09 -10.40 -10.89
CA GLY A 15 13.66 -11.74 -10.74
C GLY A 15 13.04 -12.74 -11.72
N ASP A 16 13.31 -14.02 -11.51
CA ASP A 16 12.76 -15.14 -12.27
C ASP A 16 11.29 -15.41 -11.90
N PRO A 17 10.31 -15.20 -12.81
CA PRO A 17 8.88 -15.34 -12.52
C PRO A 17 8.42 -16.77 -12.17
N SER A 18 9.27 -17.78 -12.38
CA SER A 18 8.97 -19.16 -12.02
C SER A 18 9.11 -19.43 -10.51
N LYS A 19 9.81 -18.55 -9.77
CA LYS A 19 10.06 -18.69 -8.34
C LYS A 19 8.98 -17.98 -7.52
N CYS A 20 8.42 -18.65 -6.52
CA CYS A 20 7.39 -18.03 -5.66
C CYS A 20 7.90 -16.77 -4.93
N GLU A 21 9.18 -16.75 -4.55
CA GLU A 21 9.85 -15.66 -3.83
C GLU A 21 9.86 -14.33 -4.61
N THR A 22 9.77 -14.40 -5.93
CA THR A 22 9.71 -13.20 -6.79
C THR A 22 8.32 -12.59 -6.84
N TYR A 23 7.35 -13.05 -6.04
CA TYR A 23 6.05 -12.42 -5.92
C TYR A 23 5.89 -11.69 -4.58
N ARG A 24 5.12 -10.62 -4.61
CA ARG A 24 4.64 -9.89 -3.43
C ARG A 24 3.14 -10.06 -3.33
N GLY A 25 2.66 -10.58 -2.21
CA GLY A 25 1.25 -10.43 -1.85
C GLY A 25 0.96 -8.99 -1.48
N ILE A 26 -0.06 -8.38 -2.08
CA ILE A 26 -0.65 -7.13 -1.60
C ILE A 26 -2.14 -7.33 -1.36
N THR A 27 -2.69 -6.58 -0.41
CA THR A 27 -4.13 -6.52 -0.16
C THR A 27 -4.60 -5.12 -0.50
N PRO A 28 -5.14 -4.86 -1.71
CA PRO A 28 -5.63 -3.55 -2.07
C PRO A 28 -6.78 -3.13 -1.16
N LEU A 29 -6.76 -1.87 -0.71
CA LEU A 29 -7.88 -1.29 0.02
C LEU A 29 -9.11 -1.17 -0.89
N SER A 30 -10.30 -1.21 -0.27
CA SER A 30 -11.55 -0.85 -0.92
C SER A 30 -11.50 0.61 -1.43
N VAL A 31 -12.38 0.95 -2.36
CA VAL A 31 -12.46 2.33 -2.90
C VAL A 31 -12.63 3.37 -1.78
N PRO A 32 -13.56 3.20 -0.80
CA PRO A 32 -13.65 4.12 0.34
C PRO A 32 -12.37 4.17 1.17
N GLY A 33 -11.72 3.02 1.41
CA GLY A 33 -10.46 2.96 2.17
C GLY A 33 -9.33 3.73 1.48
N LYS A 34 -9.22 3.68 0.15
CA LYS A 34 -8.25 4.46 -0.62
C LYS A 34 -8.50 5.97 -0.50
N VAL A 35 -9.76 6.40 -0.56
CA VAL A 35 -10.14 7.83 -0.41
C VAL A 35 -9.81 8.31 1.01
N PHE A 36 -10.19 7.55 2.03
CA PHE A 36 -9.89 7.89 3.42
C PHE A 36 -8.39 7.98 3.68
N ASN A 37 -7.61 7.00 3.19
CA ASN A 37 -6.16 7.01 3.32
C ASN A 37 -5.54 8.25 2.64
N ARG A 38 -6.04 8.66 1.46
CA ARG A 38 -5.58 9.89 0.79
C ARG A 38 -5.81 11.14 1.65
N VAL A 39 -6.97 11.25 2.29
CA VAL A 39 -7.27 12.37 3.20
C VAL A 39 -6.32 12.38 4.39
N LEU A 40 -6.10 11.21 5.00
CA LEU A 40 -5.18 11.08 6.14
C LEU A 40 -3.74 11.43 5.76
N LEU A 41 -3.24 10.86 4.67
CA LEU A 41 -1.89 11.14 4.15
C LEU A 41 -1.68 12.63 3.88
N ASN A 42 -2.66 13.29 3.25
CA ASN A 42 -2.57 14.73 2.99
C ASN A 42 -2.50 15.57 4.27
N ARG A 43 -3.18 15.16 5.35
CA ARG A 43 -3.13 15.86 6.65
C ARG A 43 -1.80 15.67 7.38
N MET A 44 -1.20 14.49 7.25
CA MET A 44 0.05 14.16 7.92
C MET A 44 1.28 14.60 7.12
N LYS A 45 1.11 14.93 5.83
CA LYS A 45 2.19 15.15 4.89
C LYS A 45 3.23 16.14 5.41
N ASP A 46 2.83 17.34 5.80
CA ASP A 46 3.77 18.40 6.16
C ASP A 46 4.57 18.06 7.43
N ALA A 47 3.91 17.39 8.39
CA ALA A 47 4.56 16.94 9.63
C ALA A 47 5.57 15.82 9.37
N VAL A 48 5.23 14.86 8.49
CA VAL A 48 6.12 13.76 8.11
C VAL A 48 7.28 14.25 7.24
N ASP A 49 7.01 15.13 6.28
CA ASP A 49 8.03 15.72 5.40
C ASP A 49 9.06 16.53 6.21
N ALA A 50 8.64 17.26 7.24
CA ALA A 50 9.56 17.96 8.14
C ALA A 50 10.49 16.99 8.88
N GLN A 51 9.96 15.91 9.46
CA GLN A 51 10.76 14.93 10.21
C GLN A 51 11.73 14.12 9.32
N LEU A 52 11.33 13.81 8.09
CA LEU A 52 12.14 12.99 7.16
C LEU A 52 13.22 13.79 6.44
N ARG A 53 13.10 15.12 6.31
CA ARG A 53 14.13 15.98 5.69
C ARG A 53 15.26 16.34 6.63
N ASP A 54 15.00 16.28 7.94
CA ASP A 54 15.98 16.53 8.98
C ASP A 54 16.78 15.27 9.38
N GLN A 55 16.51 14.12 8.74
CA GLN A 55 17.33 12.90 8.74
C GLN A 55 18.09 12.74 7.42
#